data_AF-A0A7C3M2A0-F1
#
_entry.id   AF-A0A7C3M2A0-F1
#
_cell.length_a   1.000
_cell.length_b   1.000
_cell.length_c   1.000
_cell.angle_alpha   90.00
_cell.angle_beta   90.00
_cell.angle_gamma   90.00
#
_symmetry.space_group_name_H-M   'P 1'
#
loop_
_entity.id
_entity.type
_entity.pdbx_description
1 polymer ?
#
loop_
_entity_poly.entity_id
_entity_poly.type
_entity_poly.pdbx_seq_one_letter_code
_entity_poly.pdbx_strand_id
1 'polypeptide(L)'
;MRNKGTIEGTIQEIDFVKMLNQKIDLSYWNILNLDPNNHYAIRVITKKYGKLNESKVLPKADAFIAKGSIESDYLASKEYFLDENDVNKFNLEPITGSGISIKRSDSKQYQIMKMSSSTFQKLFGSNILASGASIYCNKEVEFIKNNKLLEAWGVSNSEFIDYFNQHLNIDLTSVTDSTSKENLKRIKKFSNEEIVKIINNNKSISDFIFFGIGNFEEPFIAYWLYEYGEFKANYVIPFTVTTGSGRSKGVYTLVLKPKLIKINREIKNAK
;
A
#
# COMPACT_ATOMS: atom_id res chain seq x y z
N MET A 1 -6.38 11.95 -17.52
CA MET A 1 -6.46 12.74 -16.26
C MET A 1 -5.68 12.02 -15.17
N ARG A 2 -4.58 12.59 -14.66
CA ARG A 2 -3.93 12.09 -13.43
C ARG A 2 -4.79 12.51 -12.23
N ASN A 3 -5.00 11.61 -11.28
CA ASN A 3 -5.71 11.94 -10.04
C ASN A 3 -4.92 13.01 -9.28
N LYS A 4 -5.60 14.03 -8.73
CA LYS A 4 -4.98 15.12 -7.96
C LYS A 4 -4.01 14.62 -6.89
N GLY A 5 -4.37 13.53 -6.19
CA GLY A 5 -3.52 12.90 -5.19
C GLY A 5 -2.20 12.31 -5.73
N THR A 6 -2.14 11.90 -7.01
CA THR A 6 -0.91 11.41 -7.64
C THR A 6 0.09 12.54 -7.89
N ILE A 7 -0.40 13.72 -8.28
CA ILE A 7 0.43 14.90 -8.51
C ILE A 7 1.00 15.39 -7.17
N GLU A 8 0.13 15.56 -6.17
CA GLU A 8 0.54 15.99 -4.83
C GLU A 8 1.49 14.98 -4.15
N GLY A 9 1.29 13.68 -4.37
CA GLY A 9 2.23 12.65 -3.90
C GLY A 9 3.60 12.75 -4.57
N THR A 10 3.64 12.96 -5.89
CA THR A 10 4.90 13.14 -6.63
C THR A 10 5.68 14.36 -6.14
N ILE A 11 4.98 15.46 -5.85
CA ILE A 11 5.60 16.67 -5.29
C ILE A 11 6.21 16.37 -3.92
N GLN A 12 5.48 15.69 -3.04
CA GLN A 12 5.99 15.30 -1.72
C GLN A 12 7.26 14.44 -1.81
N GLU A 13 7.32 13.49 -2.75
CA GLU A 13 8.52 12.66 -2.98
C GLU A 13 9.72 13.50 -3.42
N ILE A 14 9.52 14.43 -4.35
CA ILE A 14 10.56 15.35 -4.83
C ILE A 14 11.06 16.23 -3.68
N ASP A 15 10.14 16.86 -2.93
CA ASP A 15 10.46 17.75 -1.83
C ASP A 15 11.23 17.03 -0.72
N PHE A 16 10.83 15.80 -0.40
CA PHE A 16 11.53 14.97 0.58
C PHE A 16 12.97 14.65 0.15
N VAL A 17 13.17 14.26 -1.12
CA VAL A 17 14.52 13.97 -1.65
C VAL A 17 15.40 15.22 -1.64
N LYS A 18 14.87 16.36 -2.09
CA LYS A 18 15.58 17.65 -2.05
C LYS A 18 16.00 18.01 -0.63
N MET A 19 15.08 17.92 0.33
CA MET A 19 15.33 18.19 1.74
C MET A 19 16.45 17.30 2.30
N LEU A 20 16.42 15.98 2.04
CA LEU A 20 17.47 15.07 2.50
C LEU A 20 18.83 15.43 1.91
N ASN A 21 18.88 15.81 0.64
CA ASN A 21 20.12 16.11 -0.07
C ASN A 21 20.70 17.49 0.24
N GLN A 22 19.88 18.44 0.75
CA GLN A 22 20.36 19.74 1.23
C GLN A 22 21.14 19.67 2.54
N LYS A 23 20.98 18.60 3.34
CA LYS A 23 21.72 18.37 4.60
C LYS A 23 21.53 19.46 5.66
N ILE A 24 20.46 20.26 5.59
CA ILE A 24 20.18 21.31 6.59
C ILE A 24 19.82 20.69 7.94
N ASP A 25 19.03 19.61 7.92
CA ASP A 25 18.73 18.80 9.10
C ASP A 25 19.36 17.40 8.97
N LEU A 26 20.26 17.09 9.89
CA LEU A 26 20.96 15.80 9.95
C LEU A 26 20.20 14.75 10.77
N SER A 27 19.07 15.09 11.39
CA SER A 27 18.27 14.17 12.21
C SER A 27 17.90 12.89 11.45
N TYR A 28 17.50 13.00 10.17
CA TYR A 28 17.17 11.85 9.33
C TYR A 28 18.40 11.00 8.97
N TRP A 29 19.55 11.63 8.75
CA TRP A 29 20.81 10.92 8.49
C TRP A 29 21.30 10.16 9.71
N ASN A 30 21.10 10.73 10.92
CA ASN A 30 21.39 10.06 12.17
C ASN A 30 20.49 8.83 12.39
N ILE A 31 19.19 8.91 12.03
CA ILE A 31 18.27 7.77 12.08
C ILE A 31 18.72 6.65 11.12
N LEU A 32 19.16 7.02 9.92
CA LEU A 32 19.69 6.09 8.93
C LEU A 32 21.04 5.49 9.35
N ASN A 33 21.76 6.13 10.28
CA ASN A 33 23.13 5.80 10.66
C ASN A 33 24.08 5.77 9.44
N LEU A 34 23.97 6.79 8.57
CA LEU A 34 24.78 6.94 7.36
C LEU A 34 25.50 8.30 7.33
N ASP A 35 26.67 8.34 6.71
CA ASP A 35 27.45 9.57 6.55
C ASP A 35 26.79 10.53 5.54
N PRO A 36 26.32 11.72 5.96
CA PRO A 36 25.65 12.64 5.06
C PRO A 36 26.54 13.19 3.94
N ASN A 37 27.88 13.12 4.05
CA ASN A 37 28.80 13.76 3.10
C ASN A 37 28.93 13.02 1.76
N ASN A 38 28.72 11.71 1.76
CA ASN A 38 28.89 10.85 0.58
C ASN A 38 27.66 9.98 0.29
N HIS A 39 26.54 10.22 0.98
CA HIS A 39 25.28 9.54 0.73
C HIS A 39 24.23 10.53 0.23
N TYR A 40 23.39 10.08 -0.69
CA TYR A 40 22.36 10.90 -1.31
C TYR A 40 21.05 10.12 -1.40
N ALA A 41 19.94 10.81 -1.13
CA ALA A 41 18.61 10.30 -1.40
C ALA A 41 18.34 10.35 -2.90
N ILE A 42 17.84 9.25 -3.45
CA ILE A 42 17.55 9.04 -4.86
C ILE A 42 16.07 8.72 -5.00
N ARG A 43 15.34 9.49 -5.80
CA ARG A 43 13.94 9.19 -6.10
C ARG A 43 13.85 8.02 -7.08
N VAL A 44 12.96 7.07 -6.80
CA VAL A 44 12.62 5.98 -7.72
C VAL A 44 11.63 6.51 -8.78
N ILE A 45 11.98 6.35 -10.05
CA ILE A 45 11.19 6.86 -11.19
C ILE A 45 10.75 5.76 -12.15
N THR A 46 11.37 4.59 -12.07
CA THR A 46 11.11 3.46 -12.96
C THR A 46 10.40 2.31 -12.26
N LYS A 47 9.61 1.55 -13.04
CA LYS A 47 9.00 0.30 -12.57
C LYS A 47 10.06 -0.78 -12.39
N LYS A 48 9.90 -1.60 -11.37
CA LYS A 48 10.78 -2.73 -11.01
C LYS A 48 10.06 -4.05 -11.21
N TYR A 49 10.82 -5.10 -11.48
CA TYR A 49 10.26 -6.43 -11.64
C TYR A 49 9.68 -6.89 -10.29
N GLY A 50 8.38 -7.17 -10.26
CA GLY A 50 7.70 -7.71 -9.09
C GLY A 50 7.53 -9.22 -9.24
N LYS A 51 8.16 -10.00 -8.35
CA LYS A 51 8.16 -11.47 -8.40
C LYS A 51 6.76 -12.07 -8.38
N LEU A 52 5.82 -11.50 -7.63
CA LEU A 52 4.46 -12.02 -7.54
C LEU A 52 3.71 -11.96 -8.88
N ASN A 53 3.86 -10.85 -9.61
CA ASN A 53 3.13 -10.61 -10.86
C ASN A 53 3.97 -10.88 -12.11
N GLU A 54 5.22 -11.31 -11.95
CA GLU A 54 6.20 -11.58 -13.02
C GLU A 54 6.28 -10.45 -14.05
N SER A 55 6.16 -9.21 -13.58
CA SER A 55 6.02 -8.03 -14.45
C SER A 55 6.56 -6.78 -13.78
N LYS A 56 6.85 -5.75 -14.60
CA LYS A 56 7.32 -4.46 -14.10
C LYS A 56 6.17 -3.66 -13.48
N VAL A 57 6.28 -3.37 -12.19
CA VAL A 57 5.32 -2.58 -11.40
C VAL A 57 6.06 -1.51 -10.57
N LEU A 58 5.34 -0.54 -10.02
CA LEU A 58 5.98 0.41 -9.09
C LEU A 58 6.40 -0.35 -7.81
N PRO A 59 7.64 -0.16 -7.33
CA PRO A 59 8.10 -0.76 -6.09
C PRO A 59 7.44 -0.14 -4.86
N LYS A 60 7.77 -0.67 -3.68
CA LYS A 60 7.27 -0.14 -2.41
C LYS A 60 8.03 1.10 -1.94
N ALA A 61 9.34 1.12 -2.20
CA ALA A 61 10.18 2.29 -1.97
C ALA A 61 9.93 3.35 -3.04
N ASP A 62 9.68 4.58 -2.59
CA ASP A 62 9.54 5.78 -3.41
C ASP A 62 10.90 6.50 -3.58
N ALA A 63 11.83 6.27 -2.63
CA ALA A 63 13.22 6.69 -2.69
C ALA A 63 14.15 5.66 -2.02
N PHE A 64 15.45 5.77 -2.24
CA PHE A 64 16.47 5.00 -1.52
C PHE A 64 17.73 5.85 -1.33
N ILE A 65 18.71 5.35 -0.58
CA ILE A 65 20.00 6.02 -0.39
C ILE A 65 21.06 5.37 -1.28
N ALA A 66 21.88 6.18 -1.95
CA ALA A 66 23.05 5.73 -2.69
C ALA A 66 24.30 6.46 -2.21
N LYS A 67 25.44 5.76 -2.24
CA LYS A 67 26.75 6.28 -1.85
C LYS A 67 27.57 6.65 -3.07
N GLY A 68 28.31 7.74 -3.00
CA GLY A 68 29.24 8.15 -4.04
C GLY A 68 29.72 9.58 -3.86
N SER A 69 30.16 10.19 -4.96
CA SER A 69 30.59 11.58 -4.99
C SER A 69 29.82 12.33 -6.08
N ILE A 70 29.24 13.45 -5.70
CA ILE A 70 28.54 14.36 -6.62
C ILE A 70 29.07 15.76 -6.34
N GLU A 71 29.44 16.48 -7.40
CA GLU A 71 29.91 17.86 -7.30
C GLU A 71 28.81 18.77 -6.72
N SER A 72 29.19 19.66 -5.79
CA SER A 72 28.27 20.59 -5.15
C SER A 72 27.55 21.49 -6.16
N ASP A 73 28.25 21.93 -7.22
CA ASP A 73 27.66 22.76 -8.27
C ASP A 73 26.57 22.01 -9.04
N TYR A 74 26.75 20.70 -9.27
CA TYR A 74 25.72 19.87 -9.88
C TYR A 74 24.48 19.77 -8.98
N LEU A 75 24.67 19.49 -7.68
CA LEU A 75 23.57 19.44 -6.71
C LEU A 75 22.80 20.75 -6.68
N ALA A 76 23.50 21.89 -6.59
CA ALA A 76 22.89 23.21 -6.62
C ALA A 76 22.11 23.46 -7.92
N SER A 77 22.67 23.10 -9.08
CA SER A 77 22.01 23.25 -10.38
C SER A 77 20.72 22.42 -10.52
N LYS A 78 20.58 21.35 -9.73
CA LYS A 78 19.41 20.47 -9.69
C LYS A 78 18.47 20.77 -8.51
N GLU A 79 18.72 21.86 -7.78
CA GLU A 79 18.01 22.18 -6.54
C GLU A 79 18.01 20.97 -5.57
N TYR A 80 19.12 20.23 -5.53
CA TYR A 80 19.35 19.03 -4.72
C TYR A 80 18.44 17.82 -5.03
N PHE A 81 17.68 17.88 -6.13
CA PHE A 81 16.89 16.73 -6.59
C PHE A 81 17.76 15.74 -7.35
N LEU A 82 17.68 14.46 -6.97
CA LEU A 82 18.35 13.35 -7.64
C LEU A 82 17.38 12.20 -7.87
N ASP A 83 17.53 11.52 -9.01
CA ASP A 83 16.76 10.32 -9.36
C ASP A 83 17.65 9.21 -9.93
N GLU A 84 17.03 8.11 -10.37
CA GLU A 84 17.75 6.93 -10.87
C GLU A 84 18.64 7.19 -12.08
N ASN A 85 18.45 8.29 -12.82
CA ASN A 85 19.36 8.67 -13.90
C ASN A 85 20.69 9.17 -13.33
N ASP A 86 20.66 9.87 -12.19
CA ASP A 86 21.86 10.38 -11.52
C ASP A 86 22.72 9.25 -10.95
N VAL A 87 22.09 8.16 -10.51
CA VAL A 87 22.80 6.94 -10.07
C VAL A 87 23.73 6.42 -11.17
N ASN A 88 23.22 6.33 -12.40
CA ASN A 88 24.04 5.88 -13.53
C ASN A 88 25.09 6.92 -13.93
N LYS A 89 24.74 8.21 -13.89
CA LYS A 89 25.64 9.30 -14.28
C LYS A 89 26.88 9.38 -13.39
N PHE A 90 26.71 9.20 -12.09
CA PHE A 90 27.80 9.32 -11.11
C PHE A 90 28.29 7.98 -10.57
N ASN A 91 27.81 6.86 -11.13
CA ASN A 91 28.11 5.51 -10.66
C ASN A 91 27.88 5.35 -9.14
N LEU A 92 26.74 5.85 -8.65
CA LEU A 92 26.40 5.78 -7.23
C LEU A 92 26.05 4.34 -6.86
N GLU A 93 26.50 3.90 -5.69
CA GLU A 93 26.25 2.55 -5.18
C GLU A 93 25.00 2.56 -4.28
N PRO A 94 23.90 1.89 -4.67
CA PRO A 94 22.71 1.82 -3.83
C PRO A 94 22.98 1.11 -2.50
N ILE A 95 22.51 1.68 -1.40
CA ILE A 95 22.63 1.10 -0.07
C ILE A 95 21.47 0.13 0.17
N THR A 96 21.81 -1.12 0.50
CA THR A 96 20.83 -2.14 0.92
C THR A 96 20.12 -1.72 2.21
N GLY A 97 18.82 -1.98 2.33
CA GLY A 97 18.08 -1.63 3.55
C GLY A 97 17.69 -0.15 3.65
N SER A 98 17.92 0.63 2.59
CA SER A 98 17.72 2.08 2.59
C SER A 98 16.42 2.56 1.95
N GLY A 99 15.62 1.66 1.37
CA GLY A 99 14.40 2.04 0.68
C GLY A 99 13.39 2.71 1.61
N ILE A 100 12.79 3.79 1.13
CA ILE A 100 11.92 4.70 1.88
C ILE A 100 10.57 4.75 1.18
N SER A 101 9.48 4.47 1.89
CA SER A 101 8.15 4.83 1.42
C SER A 101 7.78 6.22 1.91
N ILE A 102 7.34 7.08 1.01
CA ILE A 102 7.04 8.48 1.27
C ILE A 102 5.53 8.66 1.19
N LYS A 103 4.94 9.23 2.24
CA LYS A 103 3.54 9.62 2.31
C LYS A 103 3.47 11.13 2.46
N ARG A 104 2.41 11.71 1.91
CA ARG A 104 2.06 13.10 2.18
C ARG A 104 1.85 13.32 3.67
N SER A 105 2.47 14.37 4.20
CA SER A 105 2.39 14.73 5.62
C SER A 105 0.96 14.98 6.09
N ASP A 106 0.07 15.45 5.20
CA ASP A 106 -1.33 15.74 5.50
C ASP A 106 -2.28 14.56 5.23
N SER A 107 -1.80 13.45 4.64
CA SER A 107 -2.66 12.37 4.17
C SER A 107 -2.92 11.32 5.24
N LYS A 108 -4.17 11.27 5.71
CA LYS A 108 -4.66 10.24 6.64
C LYS A 108 -5.35 9.05 5.97
N GLN A 109 -5.49 9.07 4.64
CA GLN A 109 -6.31 8.09 3.90
C GLN A 109 -5.63 7.58 2.61
N TYR A 110 -4.32 7.34 2.68
CA TYR A 110 -3.59 6.74 1.57
C TYR A 110 -3.94 5.25 1.37
N GLN A 111 -3.53 4.68 0.24
CA GLN A 111 -3.65 3.25 -0.03
C GLN A 111 -2.34 2.58 0.39
N ILE A 112 -2.43 1.59 1.29
CA ILE A 112 -1.28 0.74 1.66
C ILE A 112 -1.01 -0.25 0.54
N MET A 113 -2.06 -0.95 0.09
CA MET A 113 -2.01 -1.96 -0.95
C MET A 113 -3.34 -1.98 -1.70
N LYS A 114 -3.27 -2.18 -3.01
CA LYS A 114 -4.44 -2.45 -3.86
C LYS A 114 -4.21 -3.76 -4.58
N MET A 115 -5.15 -4.68 -4.46
CA MET A 115 -5.05 -6.04 -5.00
C MET A 115 -6.16 -6.29 -6.03
N SER A 116 -5.78 -6.80 -7.20
CA SER A 116 -6.68 -7.46 -8.13
C SER A 116 -7.03 -8.87 -7.65
N SER A 117 -7.96 -9.53 -8.34
CA SER A 117 -8.23 -10.97 -8.18
C SER A 117 -6.96 -11.81 -8.26
N SER A 118 -6.13 -11.61 -9.29
CA SER A 118 -4.88 -12.37 -9.45
C SER A 118 -3.89 -12.16 -8.31
N THR A 119 -3.68 -10.91 -7.87
CA THR A 119 -2.76 -10.61 -6.76
C THR A 119 -3.28 -11.18 -5.44
N PHE A 120 -4.60 -11.09 -5.17
CA PHE A 120 -5.18 -11.63 -3.95
C PHE A 120 -5.07 -13.16 -3.93
N GLN A 121 -5.43 -13.84 -5.03
CA GLN A 121 -5.32 -15.29 -5.11
C GLN A 121 -3.88 -15.79 -4.88
N LYS A 122 -2.88 -15.12 -5.46
CA LYS A 122 -1.47 -15.49 -5.26
C LYS A 122 -0.98 -15.32 -3.83
N LEU A 123 -1.53 -14.34 -3.08
CA LEU A 123 -1.14 -14.09 -1.68
C LEU A 123 -1.94 -14.92 -0.68
N PHE A 124 -3.23 -15.16 -0.93
CA PHE A 124 -4.17 -15.75 0.02
C PHE A 124 -4.62 -17.17 -0.37
N GLY A 125 -4.24 -17.66 -1.56
CA GLY A 125 -4.60 -18.99 -2.09
C GLY A 125 -6.02 -19.08 -2.67
N SER A 126 -6.95 -18.22 -2.25
CA SER A 126 -8.32 -18.19 -2.75
C SER A 126 -8.89 -16.76 -2.76
N ASN A 127 -9.81 -16.48 -3.69
CA ASN A 127 -10.52 -15.21 -3.78
C ASN A 127 -11.83 -15.17 -2.97
N ILE A 128 -12.20 -16.25 -2.27
CA ILE A 128 -13.47 -16.37 -1.55
C ILE A 128 -13.66 -15.22 -0.55
N LEU A 129 -12.64 -14.92 0.26
CA LEU A 129 -12.68 -13.82 1.23
C LEU A 129 -12.68 -12.44 0.55
N ALA A 130 -11.93 -12.25 -0.54
CA ALA A 130 -11.95 -10.97 -1.26
C ALA A 130 -13.31 -10.67 -1.88
N SER A 131 -13.98 -11.71 -2.37
CA SER A 131 -15.33 -11.59 -2.93
C SER A 131 -16.35 -11.27 -1.83
N GLY A 132 -16.29 -11.94 -0.67
CA GLY A 132 -17.10 -11.63 0.50
C GLY A 132 -16.87 -10.21 1.04
N ALA A 133 -15.62 -9.77 1.14
CA ALA A 133 -15.27 -8.40 1.50
C ALA A 133 -15.83 -7.37 0.50
N SER A 134 -15.96 -7.75 -0.77
CA SER A 134 -16.42 -6.87 -1.85
C SER A 134 -17.93 -6.81 -2.03
N ILE A 135 -18.66 -7.80 -1.51
CA ILE A 135 -20.09 -8.04 -1.76
C ILE A 135 -20.96 -6.79 -1.52
N TYR A 136 -21.99 -6.62 -2.35
CA TYR A 136 -23.03 -5.62 -2.14
C TYR A 136 -24.04 -6.16 -1.12
N CYS A 137 -24.12 -5.49 0.04
CA CYS A 137 -24.96 -5.92 1.18
C CYS A 137 -25.82 -4.79 1.78
N ASN A 138 -25.70 -3.55 1.26
CA ASN A 138 -26.37 -2.39 1.86
C ASN A 138 -27.67 -2.03 1.13
N LYS A 139 -27.59 -1.79 -0.18
CA LYS A 139 -28.72 -1.43 -1.04
C LYS A 139 -29.16 -2.65 -1.83
N GLU A 140 -30.37 -3.14 -1.59
CA GLU A 140 -30.91 -4.36 -2.21
C GLU A 140 -30.95 -4.26 -3.75
N VAL A 141 -31.25 -3.08 -4.29
CA VAL A 141 -31.18 -2.81 -5.74
C VAL A 141 -29.80 -3.07 -6.37
N GLU A 142 -28.74 -3.13 -5.56
CA GLU A 142 -27.39 -3.44 -6.03
C GLU A 142 -27.04 -4.92 -5.92
N PHE A 143 -27.87 -5.75 -5.29
CA PHE A 143 -27.55 -7.17 -5.09
C PHE A 143 -27.46 -7.93 -6.41
N ILE A 144 -28.20 -7.50 -7.43
CA ILE A 144 -28.08 -7.99 -8.81
C ILE A 144 -26.65 -7.90 -9.37
N LYS A 145 -25.80 -7.00 -8.82
CA LYS A 145 -24.40 -6.84 -9.21
C LYS A 145 -23.48 -7.91 -8.58
N ASN A 146 -23.96 -8.70 -7.62
CA ASN A 146 -23.14 -9.69 -6.91
C ASN A 146 -22.70 -10.84 -7.83
N ASN A 147 -23.52 -11.28 -8.78
CA ASN A 147 -23.12 -12.32 -9.75
C ASN A 147 -21.87 -11.88 -10.54
N LYS A 148 -21.90 -10.68 -11.13
CA LYS A 148 -20.77 -10.12 -11.88
C LYS A 148 -19.54 -9.86 -10.99
N LEU A 149 -19.78 -9.49 -9.73
CA LEU A 149 -18.70 -9.33 -8.76
C LEU A 149 -18.00 -10.65 -8.49
N LEU A 150 -18.75 -11.74 -8.28
CA LEU A 150 -18.19 -13.07 -8.01
C LEU A 150 -17.43 -13.60 -9.21
N GLU A 151 -18.00 -13.47 -10.41
CA GLU A 151 -17.34 -13.78 -11.67
C GLU A 151 -16.00 -13.04 -11.81
N ALA A 152 -15.96 -11.73 -11.52
CA ALA A 152 -14.74 -10.95 -11.60
C ALA A 152 -13.67 -11.32 -10.55
N TRP A 153 -14.07 -11.97 -9.47
CA TRP A 153 -13.15 -12.57 -8.50
C TRP A 153 -12.81 -14.03 -8.83
N GLY A 154 -13.40 -14.61 -9.89
CA GLY A 154 -13.21 -16.01 -10.25
C GLY A 154 -13.82 -16.99 -9.25
N VAL A 155 -14.92 -16.60 -8.59
CA VAL A 155 -15.64 -17.40 -7.59
C VAL A 155 -17.03 -17.71 -8.11
N SER A 156 -17.46 -18.96 -8.01
CA SER A 156 -18.83 -19.34 -8.41
C SER A 156 -19.86 -19.03 -7.32
N ASN A 157 -21.14 -18.88 -7.69
CA ASN A 157 -22.21 -18.67 -6.71
C ASN A 157 -22.33 -19.82 -5.71
N SER A 158 -22.25 -21.07 -6.18
CA SER A 158 -22.33 -22.26 -5.30
C SER A 158 -21.15 -22.30 -4.34
N GLU A 159 -19.91 -22.13 -4.83
CA GLU A 159 -18.72 -22.09 -3.99
C GLU A 159 -18.82 -21.01 -2.90
N PHE A 160 -19.29 -19.81 -3.27
CA PHE A 160 -19.51 -18.71 -2.33
C PHE A 160 -20.52 -19.08 -1.25
N ILE A 161 -21.69 -19.59 -1.67
CA ILE A 161 -22.79 -19.94 -0.77
C ILE A 161 -22.35 -21.06 0.17
N ASP A 162 -21.81 -22.16 -0.36
CA ASP A 162 -21.40 -23.33 0.40
C ASP A 162 -20.35 -22.97 1.46
N TYR A 163 -19.32 -22.20 1.05
CA TYR A 163 -18.27 -21.76 1.96
C TYR A 163 -18.86 -20.96 3.13
N PHE A 164 -19.69 -19.94 2.86
CA PHE A 164 -20.18 -19.08 3.93
C PHE A 164 -21.30 -19.70 4.76
N ASN A 165 -22.15 -20.55 4.18
CA ASN A 165 -23.13 -21.32 4.94
C ASN A 165 -22.44 -22.21 5.97
N GLN A 166 -21.38 -22.91 5.56
CA GLN A 166 -20.59 -23.75 6.45
C GLN A 166 -19.84 -22.94 7.52
N HIS A 167 -19.14 -21.87 7.14
CA HIS A 167 -18.26 -21.13 8.06
C HIS A 167 -18.99 -20.20 9.03
N LEU A 168 -20.18 -19.72 8.65
CA LEU A 168 -20.96 -18.79 9.47
C LEU A 168 -22.19 -19.42 10.11
N ASN A 169 -22.47 -20.69 9.80
CA ASN A 169 -23.70 -21.39 10.17
C ASN A 169 -24.94 -20.54 9.81
N ILE A 170 -25.07 -20.25 8.52
CA ILE A 170 -26.16 -19.46 7.93
C ILE A 170 -26.84 -20.23 6.80
N ASP A 171 -28.03 -19.77 6.43
CA ASP A 171 -28.79 -20.29 5.29
C ASP A 171 -28.91 -19.21 4.21
N LEU A 172 -27.84 -19.04 3.44
CA LEU A 172 -27.83 -18.21 2.23
C LEU A 172 -28.22 -19.09 1.05
N THR A 173 -29.30 -18.75 0.35
CA THR A 173 -29.73 -19.46 -0.87
C THR A 173 -29.46 -18.67 -2.14
N SER A 174 -29.27 -17.35 -2.04
CA SER A 174 -29.02 -16.46 -3.18
C SER A 174 -28.19 -15.26 -2.78
N VAL A 175 -27.26 -14.84 -3.65
CA VAL A 175 -26.49 -13.59 -3.45
C VAL A 175 -27.22 -12.36 -4.01
N THR A 176 -28.36 -12.54 -4.68
CA THR A 176 -29.11 -11.45 -5.33
C THR A 176 -30.44 -11.13 -4.66
N ASP A 177 -30.97 -12.01 -3.80
CA ASP A 177 -32.27 -11.85 -3.16
C ASP A 177 -32.20 -10.84 -1.98
N SER A 178 -33.24 -10.02 -1.82
CA SER A 178 -33.37 -9.05 -0.73
C SER A 178 -33.40 -9.73 0.64
N THR A 179 -33.96 -10.94 0.74
CA THR A 179 -33.99 -11.76 1.96
C THR A 179 -32.57 -12.04 2.50
N SER A 180 -31.57 -12.00 1.64
CA SER A 180 -30.17 -12.34 1.97
C SER A 180 -29.38 -11.19 2.59
N LYS A 181 -29.96 -10.00 2.74
CA LYS A 181 -29.28 -8.78 3.19
C LYS A 181 -28.46 -8.97 4.47
N GLU A 182 -29.03 -9.59 5.50
CA GLU A 182 -28.34 -9.76 6.78
C GLU A 182 -27.19 -10.76 6.68
N ASN A 183 -27.40 -11.87 5.95
CA ASN A 183 -26.35 -12.83 5.65
C ASN A 183 -25.20 -12.18 4.86
N LEU A 184 -25.49 -11.37 3.84
CA LEU A 184 -24.47 -10.66 3.05
C LEU A 184 -23.67 -9.65 3.90
N LYS A 185 -24.30 -8.98 4.87
CA LYS A 185 -23.60 -8.10 5.83
C LYS A 185 -22.67 -8.90 6.74
N ARG A 186 -23.15 -10.03 7.28
CA ARG A 186 -22.34 -10.94 8.11
C ARG A 186 -21.13 -11.46 7.35
N ILE A 187 -21.33 -11.89 6.10
CA ILE A 187 -20.26 -12.34 5.19
C ILE A 187 -19.21 -11.25 4.97
N LYS A 188 -19.65 -10.02 4.67
CA LYS A 188 -18.73 -8.89 4.47
C LYS A 188 -17.90 -8.60 5.71
N LYS A 189 -18.54 -8.57 6.88
CA LYS A 189 -17.88 -8.34 8.16
C LYS A 189 -16.84 -9.43 8.44
N PHE A 190 -17.25 -10.69 8.40
CA PHE A 190 -16.38 -11.84 8.60
C PHE A 190 -15.18 -11.83 7.65
N SER A 191 -15.42 -11.59 6.36
CA SER A 191 -14.35 -11.58 5.35
C SER A 191 -13.32 -10.49 5.62
N ASN A 192 -13.78 -9.28 5.98
CA ASN A 192 -12.87 -8.20 6.35
C ASN A 192 -12.04 -8.55 7.59
N GLU A 193 -12.65 -9.15 8.61
CA GLU A 193 -12.00 -9.55 9.85
C GLU A 193 -10.98 -10.68 9.63
N GLU A 194 -11.33 -11.71 8.88
CA GLU A 194 -10.42 -12.81 8.57
C GLU A 194 -9.26 -12.37 7.67
N ILE A 195 -9.47 -11.48 6.70
CA ILE A 195 -8.36 -10.90 5.91
C ILE A 195 -7.38 -10.16 6.83
N VAL A 196 -7.88 -9.34 7.76
CA VAL A 196 -7.03 -8.63 8.72
C VAL A 196 -6.24 -9.62 9.57
N LYS A 197 -6.90 -10.65 10.08
CA LYS A 197 -6.28 -11.71 10.90
C LYS A 197 -5.21 -12.48 10.14
N ILE A 198 -5.46 -12.88 8.89
CA ILE A 198 -4.48 -13.58 8.04
C ILE A 198 -3.24 -12.70 7.84
N ILE A 199 -3.41 -11.43 7.47
CA ILE A 199 -2.28 -10.51 7.25
C ILE A 199 -1.47 -10.34 8.54
N ASN A 200 -2.13 -10.15 9.69
CA ASN A 200 -1.43 -9.92 10.95
C ASN A 200 -0.71 -11.17 11.49
N ASN A 201 -1.26 -12.37 11.22
CA ASN A 201 -0.71 -13.62 11.73
C ASN A 201 0.26 -14.31 10.77
N ASN A 202 0.35 -13.85 9.50
CA ASN A 202 1.27 -14.39 8.51
C ASN A 202 2.34 -13.35 8.16
N LYS A 203 3.55 -13.53 8.73
CA LYS A 203 4.67 -12.60 8.52
C LYS A 203 5.01 -12.41 7.05
N SER A 204 5.01 -13.47 6.23
CA SER A 204 5.34 -13.36 4.80
C SER A 204 4.34 -12.47 4.04
N ILE A 205 3.04 -12.60 4.33
CA ILE A 205 2.00 -11.76 3.71
C ILE A 205 2.13 -10.32 4.22
N SER A 206 2.34 -10.12 5.52
CA SER A 206 2.55 -8.80 6.11
C SER A 206 3.76 -8.08 5.51
N ASP A 207 4.92 -8.76 5.52
CA ASP A 207 6.17 -8.26 4.98
C ASP A 207 6.03 -7.84 3.51
N PHE A 208 5.35 -8.67 2.71
CA PHE A 208 5.01 -8.36 1.32
C PHE A 208 4.17 -7.09 1.20
N ILE A 209 3.11 -6.97 2.00
CA ILE A 209 2.13 -5.87 1.90
C ILE A 209 2.71 -4.54 2.35
N PHE A 210 3.46 -4.52 3.46
CA PHE A 210 3.90 -3.27 4.09
C PHE A 210 5.28 -2.81 3.64
N PHE A 211 6.17 -3.75 3.30
CA PHE A 211 7.57 -3.48 2.99
C PHE A 211 7.92 -3.82 1.55
N GLY A 212 7.18 -4.74 0.91
CA GLY A 212 7.49 -5.24 -0.44
C GLY A 212 8.51 -6.39 -0.46
N ILE A 213 8.84 -6.93 0.72
CA ILE A 213 9.74 -8.08 0.88
C ILE A 213 9.16 -9.29 0.14
N GLY A 214 10.03 -10.03 -0.53
CA GLY A 214 9.65 -11.17 -1.37
C GLY A 214 9.09 -10.78 -2.74
N ASN A 215 8.69 -9.51 -2.94
CA ASN A 215 8.25 -9.02 -4.25
C ASN A 215 9.34 -8.29 -5.03
N PHE A 216 10.14 -7.49 -4.34
CA PHE A 216 11.16 -6.63 -4.94
C PHE A 216 12.54 -6.97 -4.41
N GLU A 217 13.56 -6.60 -5.18
CA GLU A 217 14.96 -6.67 -4.76
C GLU A 217 15.39 -5.35 -4.11
N GLU A 218 16.50 -5.36 -3.40
CA GLU A 218 17.12 -4.14 -2.86
C GLU A 218 17.53 -3.19 -4.00
N PRO A 219 17.46 -1.86 -3.80
CA PRO A 219 17.02 -1.14 -2.59
C PRO A 219 15.51 -0.82 -2.60
N PHE A 220 14.70 -1.59 -3.34
CA PHE A 220 13.30 -1.22 -3.64
C PHE A 220 12.28 -1.72 -2.61
N ILE A 221 12.76 -2.33 -1.52
CA ILE A 221 12.00 -2.70 -0.33
C ILE A 221 11.98 -1.48 0.62
N ALA A 222 10.80 -1.14 1.14
CA ALA A 222 10.62 0.01 2.01
C ALA A 222 10.86 -0.36 3.49
N TYR A 223 12.08 -0.17 3.98
CA TYR A 223 12.43 -0.33 5.41
C TYR A 223 12.15 0.92 6.22
N TRP A 224 12.06 2.07 5.56
CA TRP A 224 11.81 3.37 6.18
C TRP A 224 10.49 3.96 5.69
N LEU A 225 9.88 4.80 6.53
CA LEU A 225 8.62 5.45 6.26
C LEU A 225 8.73 6.93 6.63
N TYR A 226 8.39 7.79 5.68
CA TYR A 226 8.11 9.19 5.94
C TYR A 226 6.60 9.42 5.89
N GLU A 227 5.99 9.72 7.04
CA GLU A 227 4.57 10.04 7.13
C GLU A 227 4.31 11.05 8.25
N TYR A 228 3.29 11.89 8.10
CA TYR A 228 2.94 12.93 9.09
C TYR A 228 4.09 13.89 9.45
N GLY A 229 5.08 14.05 8.57
CA GLY A 229 6.26 14.89 8.83
C GLY A 229 7.37 14.18 9.63
N GLU A 230 7.18 12.91 9.97
CA GLU A 230 8.14 12.12 10.74
C GLU A 230 8.80 11.05 9.87
N PHE A 231 10.10 10.89 10.03
CA PHE A 231 10.89 9.82 9.43
C PHE A 231 11.19 8.75 10.48
N LYS A 232 10.86 7.49 10.18
CA LYS A 232 10.99 6.37 11.13
C LYS A 232 11.14 5.04 10.42
N ALA A 233 11.51 4.01 11.17
CA ALA A 233 11.44 2.64 10.68
C ALA A 233 10.01 2.31 10.23
N ASN A 234 9.89 1.64 9.09
CA ASN A 234 8.60 1.19 8.58
C ASN A 234 8.01 0.10 9.49
N TYR A 235 6.69 -0.02 9.50
CA TYR A 235 5.98 -0.91 10.41
C TYR A 235 4.64 -1.37 9.80
N VAL A 236 4.04 -2.36 10.45
CA VAL A 236 2.69 -2.84 10.09
C VAL A 236 1.66 -1.80 10.55
N ILE A 237 1.28 -0.90 9.65
CA ILE A 237 0.31 0.16 9.92
C ILE A 237 -1.07 -0.46 10.19
N PRO A 238 -1.75 -0.14 11.31
CA PRO A 238 -3.13 -0.57 11.54
C PRO A 238 -4.02 -0.18 10.37
N PHE A 239 -4.79 -1.13 9.84
CA PHE A 239 -5.47 -0.95 8.56
C PHE A 239 -6.93 -1.42 8.58
N THR A 240 -7.64 -1.06 7.53
CA THR A 240 -9.00 -1.52 7.23
C THR A 240 -9.05 -2.08 5.81
N VAL A 241 -9.93 -3.06 5.62
CA VAL A 241 -10.22 -3.66 4.30
C VAL A 241 -11.37 -2.90 3.66
N THR A 242 -11.14 -2.39 2.45
CA THR A 242 -12.13 -1.62 1.69
C THR A 242 -12.12 -2.04 0.22
N THR A 243 -13.09 -1.56 -0.56
CA THR A 243 -13.12 -1.80 -2.02
C THR A 243 -12.60 -0.59 -2.78
N GLY A 244 -11.97 -0.84 -3.94
CA GLY A 244 -11.55 0.23 -4.84
C GLY A 244 -12.72 1.05 -5.41
N SER A 245 -12.48 2.33 -5.69
CA SER A 245 -13.46 3.26 -6.28
C SER A 245 -13.92 2.86 -7.69
N GLY A 246 -13.17 1.99 -8.39
CA GLY A 246 -13.52 1.46 -9.70
C GLY A 246 -14.65 0.42 -9.70
N ARG A 247 -15.13 -0.02 -8.52
CA ARG A 247 -16.13 -1.09 -8.38
C ARG A 247 -17.41 -0.79 -9.16
N SER A 248 -17.88 0.46 -9.17
CA SER A 248 -19.07 0.87 -9.95
C SER A 248 -18.88 0.78 -11.46
N LYS A 249 -17.63 0.73 -11.94
CA LYS A 249 -17.24 0.57 -13.34
C LYS A 249 -16.86 -0.88 -13.69
N GLY A 250 -17.15 -1.83 -12.81
CA GLY A 250 -16.79 -3.23 -12.98
C GLY A 250 -15.31 -3.56 -12.71
N VAL A 251 -14.55 -2.64 -12.12
CA VAL A 251 -13.16 -2.89 -11.71
C VAL A 251 -13.15 -3.27 -10.23
N TYR A 252 -13.13 -4.57 -9.96
CA TYR A 252 -13.16 -5.12 -8.61
C TYR A 252 -11.74 -5.29 -8.08
N THR A 253 -11.43 -4.55 -7.02
CA THR A 253 -10.14 -4.63 -6.32
C THR A 253 -10.36 -4.44 -4.84
N LEU A 254 -9.57 -5.15 -4.04
CA LEU A 254 -9.50 -4.98 -2.59
C LEU A 254 -8.42 -3.96 -2.25
N VAL A 255 -8.70 -3.06 -1.31
CA VAL A 255 -7.82 -1.95 -0.93
C VAL A 255 -7.64 -1.92 0.57
N LEU A 256 -6.38 -1.95 1.00
CA LEU A 256 -6.00 -1.71 2.38
C LEU A 256 -5.73 -0.23 2.60
N LYS A 257 -6.34 0.35 3.63
CA LYS A 257 -6.14 1.75 4.02
C LYS A 257 -5.81 1.87 5.50
N PRO A 258 -5.01 2.86 5.93
CA PRO A 258 -4.77 3.13 7.33
C PRO A 258 -6.08 3.28 8.10
N LYS A 259 -6.14 2.67 9.29
CA LYS A 259 -7.23 2.90 10.24
C LYS A 259 -6.99 4.27 10.86
N LEU A 260 -7.97 5.18 10.73
CA LEU A 260 -7.89 6.48 11.37
C LEU A 260 -7.83 6.28 12.89
N ILE A 261 -6.67 6.51 13.48
CA ILE A 261 -6.55 6.68 14.93
C ILE A 261 -7.12 8.06 15.21
N LYS A 262 -8.31 8.12 15.84
CA LYS A 262 -8.76 9.35 16.48
C LYS A 262 -7.77 9.60 17.63
N ILE A 263 -6.79 10.46 17.41
CA ILE A 263 -6.02 11.03 18.50
C ILE A 263 -7.04 11.84 19.32
N ASN A 264 -7.43 11.33 20.48
CA ASN A 264 -8.15 12.14 21.46
C ASN A 264 -7.26 13.34 21.78
N ARG A 265 -7.70 14.53 21.37
CA ARG A 265 -7.08 15.79 21.79
C ARG A 265 -7.44 16.02 23.26
N GLU A 266 -6.81 15.30 24.18
CA GLU A 266 -6.94 15.56 25.63
C GLU A 266 -5.68 16.13 26.28
N ILE A 267 -4.63 16.44 25.51
CA ILE A 267 -3.45 17.11 26.06
C ILE A 267 -3.22 18.42 25.29
N LYS A 268 -4.02 19.44 25.60
CA LYS A 268 -3.67 20.84 25.32
C LYS A 268 -4.13 21.86 26.37
N ASN A 269 -4.58 21.41 27.55
CA ASN A 269 -4.91 22.30 28.69
C ASN A 269 -4.11 21.94 29.95
N ALA A 270 -2.82 21.67 29.80
CA ALA A 270 -1.90 21.61 30.93
C ALA A 270 -0.59 22.31 30.52
N LYS A 271 -0.65 23.64 30.50
CA LYS A 271 0.45 24.59 30.71
C LYS A 271 -0.13 25.99 30.88
#